data_AF-A0A7Z7VNZ8-F1
#
_entry.id   AF-A0A7Z7VNZ8-F1
#
_cell.length_a   1.000
_cell.length_b   1.000
_cell.length_c   1.000
_cell.angle_alpha   90.00
_cell.angle_beta   90.00
_cell.angle_gamma   90.00
#
_symmetry.space_group_name_H-M   'P 1'
#
loop_
_entity.id
_entity.type
_entity.pdbx_description
1 polymer ?
#
loop_
_entity_poly.entity_id
_entity_poly.type
_entity_poly.pdbx_seq_one_letter_code
_entity_poly.pdbx_strand_id
1 'polypeptide(L)'
;MAAVKKSVRLVDNTVDACRVISKASGNDTVNWSGSLNAMADEYTLIMQENKPELTQEQWNALYSVYNGYMPSEDAQREARLLSWHVSEGYQYDQTVRELLGTEQDAVRFIEEIKSWTLTKQLSAIYHAKKFWC
;
A
#
# COMPACT_ATOMS: atom_id res chain seq x y z
N MET A 1 -0.01 -4.94 -24.54
CA MET A 1 0.94 -5.93 -23.99
C MET A 1 0.36 -7.32 -24.19
N ALA A 2 1.19 -8.34 -24.47
CA ALA A 2 0.71 -9.72 -24.62
C ALA A 2 0.28 -10.27 -23.26
N ALA A 3 -0.84 -11.01 -23.22
CA ALA A 3 -1.30 -11.67 -22.01
C ALA A 3 -0.37 -12.83 -21.66
N VAL A 4 0.25 -12.80 -20.47
CA VAL A 4 1.08 -13.89 -19.95
C VAL A 4 0.23 -14.75 -19.02
N LYS A 5 0.13 -16.05 -19.30
CA LYS A 5 -0.61 -16.98 -18.44
C LYS A 5 0.15 -17.18 -17.12
N LYS A 6 -0.52 -16.93 -15.99
CA LYS A 6 -0.05 -17.20 -14.63
C LYS A 6 -1.07 -18.08 -13.91
N SER A 7 -0.60 -18.98 -13.04
CA SER A 7 -1.47 -19.80 -12.18
C SER A 7 -1.42 -19.22 -10.77
N VAL A 8 -2.57 -18.99 -10.16
CA VAL A 8 -2.71 -18.43 -8.80
C VAL A 8 -3.66 -19.27 -7.98
N ARG A 9 -3.48 -19.28 -6.65
CA ARG A 9 -4.43 -19.86 -5.70
C ARG A 9 -5.22 -18.72 -5.07
N LEU A 10 -6.54 -18.84 -5.07
CA LEU A 10 -7.43 -17.82 -4.52
C LEU A 10 -8.04 -18.36 -3.23
N VAL A 11 -8.07 -17.53 -2.19
CA VAL A 11 -8.82 -17.81 -0.95
C VAL A 11 -10.27 -17.37 -1.12
N ASP A 12 -11.16 -17.83 -0.23
CA ASP A 12 -12.60 -17.59 -0.32
C ASP A 12 -12.96 -16.11 -0.45
N ASN A 13 -12.34 -15.25 0.37
CA ASN A 13 -12.57 -13.80 0.30
C ASN A 13 -12.19 -13.21 -1.08
N THR A 14 -11.12 -13.71 -1.71
CA THR A 14 -10.71 -13.26 -3.05
C THR A 14 -11.67 -13.76 -4.13
N VAL A 15 -12.18 -14.99 -3.97
CA VAL A 15 -13.19 -15.56 -4.86
C VAL A 15 -14.47 -14.72 -4.83
N ASP A 16 -14.92 -14.32 -3.65
CA ASP A 16 -16.13 -13.53 -3.50
C ASP A 16 -15.96 -12.11 -4.07
N ALA A 17 -14.80 -11.47 -3.86
CA ALA A 17 -14.49 -10.20 -4.53
C ALA A 17 -14.50 -10.33 -6.06
N CYS A 18 -13.88 -11.38 -6.61
CA CYS A 18 -13.88 -11.63 -8.05
C CYS A 18 -15.30 -11.83 -8.59
N ARG A 19 -16.18 -12.52 -7.85
CA ARG A 19 -17.59 -12.69 -8.24
C ARG A 19 -18.33 -11.35 -8.29
N VAL A 20 -18.12 -10.45 -7.33
CA VAL A 20 -18.75 -9.12 -7.32
C VAL A 20 -18.34 -8.33 -8.57
N ILE A 21 -17.05 -8.31 -8.87
CA ILE A 21 -16.49 -7.56 -10.01
C ILE A 21 -16.90 -8.20 -11.36
N SER A 22 -17.00 -9.53 -11.41
CA SER A 22 -17.39 -10.29 -12.63
C SER A 22 -18.84 -10.09 -13.07
N LYS A 23 -19.75 -9.66 -12.20
CA LYS A 23 -21.21 -9.57 -12.49
C LYS A 23 -21.60 -8.63 -13.64
N ALA A 24 -20.64 -7.95 -14.26
CA ALA A 24 -20.86 -7.15 -15.46
C ALA A 24 -21.09 -7.97 -16.75
N SER A 25 -20.74 -9.26 -16.82
CA SER A 25 -20.94 -10.09 -18.02
C SER A 25 -22.00 -11.16 -17.77
N GLY A 26 -23.15 -11.05 -18.46
CA GLY A 26 -24.38 -11.83 -18.25
C GLY A 26 -24.34 -13.34 -18.54
N ASN A 27 -23.21 -14.01 -18.31
CA ASN A 27 -23.13 -15.48 -18.21
C ASN A 27 -22.74 -15.84 -16.76
N ASP A 28 -23.36 -16.88 -16.20
CA ASP A 28 -23.14 -17.38 -14.83
C ASP A 28 -21.70 -17.88 -14.54
N THR A 29 -20.76 -17.63 -15.43
CA THR A 29 -19.36 -18.03 -15.32
C THR A 29 -18.49 -16.82 -14.94
N VAL A 30 -17.80 -16.91 -13.80
CA VAL A 30 -16.84 -15.89 -13.33
C VAL A 30 -15.67 -15.76 -14.32
N ASN A 31 -15.45 -14.56 -14.85
CA ASN A 31 -14.27 -14.26 -15.66
C ASN A 31 -13.10 -13.90 -14.74
N TRP A 32 -12.38 -14.92 -14.23
CA TRP A 32 -11.29 -14.74 -13.27
C TRP A 32 -10.21 -13.76 -13.74
N SER A 33 -9.73 -13.91 -14.98
CA SER A 33 -8.70 -13.02 -15.52
C SER A 33 -9.20 -11.59 -15.64
N GLY A 34 -10.44 -11.40 -16.11
CA GLY A 34 -11.07 -10.08 -16.19
C GLY A 34 -11.21 -9.44 -14.82
N SER A 35 -11.70 -10.17 -13.83
CA SER A 35 -11.87 -9.68 -12.46
C SER A 35 -10.55 -9.33 -11.79
N LEU A 36 -9.51 -10.14 -11.95
CA LEU A 36 -8.19 -9.85 -11.36
C LEU A 36 -7.55 -8.62 -12.00
N ASN A 37 -7.67 -8.47 -13.32
CA ASN A 37 -7.16 -7.28 -14.02
C ASN A 37 -7.95 -6.02 -13.62
N ALA A 38 -9.29 -6.09 -13.61
CA ALA A 38 -10.14 -4.97 -13.17
C ALA A 38 -9.86 -4.57 -11.72
N MET A 39 -9.71 -5.55 -10.82
CA MET A 39 -9.34 -5.30 -9.43
C MET A 39 -7.97 -4.60 -9.32
N ALA A 40 -6.98 -4.98 -10.14
CA ALA A 40 -5.68 -4.34 -10.15
C ALA A 40 -5.74 -2.89 -10.67
N ASP A 41 -6.55 -2.64 -11.69
CA ASP A 41 -6.78 -1.30 -12.25
C ASP A 41 -7.50 -0.39 -11.22
N GLU A 42 -8.60 -0.88 -10.63
CA GLU A 42 -9.34 -0.19 -9.57
C GLU A 42 -8.47 0.09 -8.35
N TYR A 43 -7.70 -0.91 -7.91
CA TYR A 43 -6.78 -0.76 -6.77
C TYR A 43 -5.72 0.31 -7.05
N THR A 44 -5.12 0.32 -8.24
CA THR A 44 -4.12 1.32 -8.61
C THR A 44 -4.72 2.73 -8.62
N LEU A 45 -5.94 2.89 -9.14
CA LEU A 45 -6.66 4.16 -9.12
C LEU A 45 -6.92 4.62 -7.68
N ILE A 46 -7.47 3.74 -6.82
CA ILE A 46 -7.74 4.06 -5.41
C ILE A 46 -6.46 4.47 -4.68
N MET A 47 -5.35 3.76 -4.89
CA MET A 47 -4.06 4.10 -4.27
C MET A 47 -3.51 5.42 -4.80
N GLN A 48 -3.74 5.77 -6.06
CA GLN A 48 -3.34 7.05 -6.61
C GLN A 48 -4.16 8.20 -6.01
N GLU A 49 -5.48 8.05 -5.92
CA GLU A 49 -6.38 9.08 -5.37
C GLU A 49 -6.19 9.31 -3.86
N ASN A 50 -5.79 8.27 -3.12
CA ASN A 50 -5.54 8.36 -1.68
C ASN A 50 -4.09 8.73 -1.34
N LYS A 51 -3.25 9.08 -2.33
CA LYS A 51 -1.84 9.40 -2.09
C LYS A 51 -1.72 10.62 -1.16
N PRO A 52 -1.03 10.52 -0.02
CA PRO A 52 -0.82 11.67 0.84
C PRO A 52 0.07 12.72 0.15
N GLU A 53 -0.27 13.99 0.39
CA GLU A 53 0.60 15.11 0.04
C GLU A 53 1.69 15.21 1.11
N LEU A 54 2.92 14.87 0.74
CA LEU A 54 4.08 14.88 1.62
C LEU A 54 5.22 15.63 0.95
N THR A 55 6.16 16.14 1.74
CA THR A 55 7.41 16.66 1.21
C THR A 55 8.25 15.54 0.59
N GLN A 56 9.26 15.91 -0.19
CA GLN A 56 10.16 14.94 -0.79
C GLN A 56 10.94 14.16 0.28
N GLU A 57 11.34 14.82 1.36
CA GLU A 57 12.07 14.23 2.47
C GLU A 57 11.21 13.21 3.22
N GLN A 58 9.93 13.53 3.46
CA GLN A 58 8.97 12.59 4.05
C GLN A 58 8.75 11.36 3.15
N TRP A 59 8.63 11.56 1.83
CA TRP A 59 8.58 10.43 0.89
C TRP A 59 9.84 9.60 0.92
N ASN A 60 11.02 10.24 0.93
CA ASN A 60 12.30 9.54 1.01
C ASN A 60 12.42 8.73 2.31
N ALA A 61 11.93 9.27 3.43
CA ALA A 61 11.89 8.54 4.70
C ALA A 61 11.01 7.30 4.60
N LEU A 62 9.82 7.41 4.00
CA LEU A 62 8.96 6.26 3.73
C LEU A 62 9.61 5.24 2.79
N TYR A 63 10.33 5.69 1.75
CA TYR A 63 11.08 4.79 0.87
C TYR A 63 12.13 4.02 1.67
N SER A 64 12.91 4.67 2.52
CA SER A 64 13.90 4.00 3.36
C SER A 64 13.27 2.99 4.32
N VAL A 65 12.16 3.35 4.98
CA VAL A 65 11.43 2.45 5.89
C VAL A 65 10.96 1.17 5.20
N TYR A 66 10.55 1.26 3.94
CA TYR A 66 10.05 0.11 3.16
C TYR A 66 11.12 -0.54 2.25
N ASN A 67 12.38 -0.13 2.33
CA ASN A 67 13.45 -0.73 1.56
C ASN A 67 13.75 -2.15 2.09
N GLY A 68 13.50 -3.17 1.26
CA GLY A 68 13.69 -4.57 1.64
C GLY A 68 12.71 -5.09 2.71
N TYR A 69 11.71 -4.28 3.10
CA TYR A 69 10.71 -4.68 4.08
C TYR A 69 9.70 -5.67 3.48
N MET A 70 9.41 -6.73 4.23
CA MET A 70 8.44 -7.75 3.86
C MET A 70 7.13 -7.52 4.67
N PRO A 71 6.08 -7.00 4.04
CA PRO A 71 4.85 -6.61 4.73
C PRO A 71 4.02 -7.80 5.20
N SER A 72 3.13 -7.52 6.16
CA SER A 72 2.11 -8.46 6.57
C SER A 72 1.15 -8.78 5.41
N GLU A 73 0.65 -10.02 5.38
CA GLU A 73 -0.42 -10.42 4.47
C GLU A 73 -1.78 -9.78 4.83
N ASP A 74 -1.92 -9.27 6.07
CA ASP A 74 -3.09 -8.54 6.53
C ASP A 74 -2.92 -7.03 6.26
N ALA A 75 -3.63 -6.55 5.23
CA ALA A 75 -3.60 -5.15 4.82
C ALA A 75 -4.05 -4.19 5.93
N GLN A 76 -5.02 -4.56 6.77
CA GLN A 76 -5.49 -3.69 7.83
C GLN A 76 -4.44 -3.56 8.94
N ARG A 77 -3.80 -4.67 9.31
CA ARG A 77 -2.69 -4.65 10.25
C ARG A 77 -1.52 -3.84 9.71
N GLU A 78 -1.14 -4.09 8.46
CA GLU A 78 -0.04 -3.41 7.77
C GLU A 78 -0.23 -1.90 7.75
N ALA A 79 -1.44 -1.42 7.39
CA ALA A 79 -1.77 0.00 7.42
C ALA A 79 -1.54 0.63 8.81
N ARG A 80 -2.05 -0.01 9.86
CA ARG A 80 -1.97 0.48 11.24
C ARG A 80 -0.54 0.49 11.79
N LEU A 81 0.33 -0.34 11.25
CA LEU A 81 1.74 -0.38 11.65
C LEU A 81 2.58 0.71 10.97
N LEU A 82 2.08 1.42 9.97
CA LEU A 82 2.84 2.44 9.25
C LEU A 82 3.52 3.46 10.18
N SER A 83 2.76 4.05 11.11
CA SER A 83 3.32 5.03 12.05
C SER A 83 4.37 4.41 12.98
N TRP A 84 4.22 3.13 13.32
CA TRP A 84 5.19 2.40 14.11
C TRP A 84 6.47 2.13 13.31
N HIS A 85 6.36 1.72 12.04
CA HIS A 85 7.51 1.53 11.16
C HIS A 85 8.31 2.82 10.97
N VAL A 86 7.64 3.96 10.83
CA VAL A 86 8.32 5.28 10.76
C VAL A 86 9.00 5.62 12.08
N SER A 87 8.37 5.32 13.22
CA SER A 87 8.98 5.51 14.55
C SER A 87 10.23 4.65 14.74
N GLU A 88 10.17 3.37 14.39
CA GLU A 88 11.32 2.45 14.45
C GLU A 88 12.43 2.91 13.50
N GLY A 89 12.07 3.29 12.27
CA GLY A 89 13.01 3.85 11.30
C GLY A 89 13.73 5.08 11.88
N TYR A 90 13.00 6.03 12.46
CA TYR A 90 13.63 7.21 13.08
C TYR A 90 14.58 6.84 14.24
N GLN A 91 14.19 5.84 15.03
CA GLN A 91 14.97 5.41 16.20
C GLN A 91 16.24 4.64 15.82
N TYR A 92 16.22 3.83 14.75
CA TYR A 92 17.29 2.88 14.47
C TYR A 92 17.97 3.05 13.10
N ASP A 93 17.38 3.81 12.18
CA ASP A 93 17.93 4.10 10.84
C ASP A 93 18.39 5.57 10.76
N GLN A 94 19.70 5.75 10.56
CA GLN A 94 20.30 7.09 10.44
C GLN A 94 19.75 7.88 9.25
N THR A 95 19.51 7.23 8.11
CA THR A 95 18.96 7.88 6.91
C THR A 95 17.55 8.39 7.18
N VAL A 96 16.70 7.58 7.80
CA VAL A 96 15.34 8.01 8.17
C VAL A 96 15.39 9.19 9.15
N ARG A 97 16.29 9.13 10.14
CA ARG A 97 16.47 10.23 11.09
C ARG A 97 16.90 11.54 10.42
N GLU A 98 17.87 11.49 9.51
CA GLU A 98 18.35 12.65 8.77
C GLU A 98 17.27 13.26 7.89
N LEU A 99 16.46 12.42 7.23
CA LEU A 99 15.37 12.85 6.35
C LEU A 99 14.21 13.49 7.13
N LEU A 100 13.84 12.94 8.29
CA LEU A 100 12.77 13.49 9.12
C LEU A 100 13.24 14.68 9.98
N GLY A 101 14.54 14.83 10.16
CA GLY A 101 15.14 15.95 10.86
C GLY A 101 14.96 15.87 12.38
N THR A 102 14.43 16.94 12.96
CA THR A 102 14.33 17.05 14.42
C THR A 102 13.32 16.06 14.99
N GLU A 103 13.46 15.72 16.27
CA GLU A 103 12.52 14.84 16.96
C GLU A 103 11.09 15.41 16.92
N GLN A 104 10.95 16.75 17.00
CA GLN A 104 9.66 17.41 16.92
C GLN A 104 9.00 17.25 15.54
N ASP A 105 9.79 17.34 14.47
CA ASP A 105 9.30 17.14 13.10
C ASP A 105 8.90 15.68 12.86
N ALA A 106 9.70 14.73 13.36
CA ALA A 106 9.40 13.30 13.30
C ALA A 106 8.13 12.95 14.07
N VAL A 107 7.97 13.44 15.31
CA VAL A 107 6.77 13.25 16.13
C VAL A 107 5.54 13.84 15.42
N ARG A 108 5.64 15.06 14.89
CA ARG A 108 4.53 15.69 14.14
C ARG A 108 4.12 14.83 12.94
N PHE A 109 5.08 14.32 12.19
CA PHE A 109 4.81 13.45 11.04
C PHE A 109 4.18 12.11 11.45
N ILE A 110 4.67 11.49 12.52
CA ILE A 110 4.10 10.23 13.05
C ILE A 110 2.66 10.43 13.51
N GLU A 111 2.35 11.53 14.20
CA GLU A 111 0.97 11.86 14.60
C GLU A 111 0.09 12.18 13.39
N GLU A 112 0.64 12.83 12.36
CA GLU A 112 -0.07 13.04 11.10
C GLU A 112 -0.46 11.70 10.46
N ILE A 113 0.47 10.75 10.36
CA ILE A 113 0.21 9.39 9.84
C ILE A 113 -0.91 8.70 10.63
N LYS A 114 -0.86 8.77 11.97
CA LYS A 114 -1.89 8.16 12.83
C LYS A 114 -3.28 8.74 12.59
N SER A 115 -3.36 10.02 12.20
CA SER A 115 -4.63 10.69 11.89
C SER A 115 -5.22 10.30 10.52
N TRP A 116 -4.42 9.71 9.64
CA TRP A 116 -4.89 9.31 8.31
C TRP A 116 -5.91 8.18 8.37
N THR A 117 -6.76 8.11 7.35
CA THR A 117 -7.61 6.95 7.12
C THR A 117 -6.73 5.72 6.78
N LEU A 118 -7.27 4.52 7.03
CA LEU A 118 -6.58 3.27 6.67
C LEU A 118 -6.22 3.22 5.18
N THR A 119 -7.08 3.74 4.29
CA THR A 119 -6.82 3.76 2.84
C THR A 119 -5.67 4.70 2.47
N LYS A 120 -5.55 5.85 3.15
CA LYS A 120 -4.45 6.79 2.95
C LYS A 120 -3.12 6.24 3.49
N GLN A 121 -3.15 5.53 4.62
CA GLN A 121 -1.99 4.79 5.12
C GLN A 121 -1.56 3.69 4.13
N LEU A 122 -2.50 2.86 3.66
CA LEU A 122 -2.22 1.84 2.63
C LEU A 122 -1.67 2.43 1.34
N SER A 123 -2.21 3.58 0.91
CA SER A 123 -1.69 4.29 -0.25
C SER A 123 -0.24 4.71 -0.05
N ALA A 124 0.11 5.28 1.11
CA ALA A 124 1.48 5.64 1.43
C ALA A 124 2.43 4.43 1.30
N ILE A 125 2.02 3.28 1.86
CA ILE A 125 2.75 2.01 1.77
C ILE A 125 2.88 1.54 0.32
N TYR A 126 1.79 1.57 -0.45
CA TYR A 126 1.79 1.17 -1.86
C TYR A 126 2.80 1.99 -2.67
N HIS A 127 2.78 3.32 -2.53
CA HIS A 127 3.72 4.20 -3.23
C HIS A 127 5.16 3.99 -2.75
N ALA A 128 5.36 3.77 -1.45
CA ALA A 128 6.68 3.50 -0.91
C ALA A 128 7.30 2.21 -1.45
N LYS A 129 6.51 1.13 -1.53
CA LYS A 129 6.94 -0.14 -2.11
C LYS A 129 7.16 -0.05 -3.62
N LYS A 130 6.28 0.66 -4.33
CA LYS A 130 6.36 0.85 -5.78
C LYS A 130 7.64 1.54 -6.23
N PHE A 131 8.22 2.39 -5.39
CA PHE A 131 9.52 3.02 -5.68
C PHE A 131 10.67 2.00 -5.85
N TRP A 132 10.60 0.86 -5.17
CA TRP A 132 11.64 -0.19 -5.18
C TRP A 132 11.36 -1.36 -6.12
N CYS A 133 10.21 -1.37 -6.78
CA CYS A 133 9.79 -2.44 -7.71
C CYS A 133 10.16 -2.07 -9.15
#